data_AF-A0A3D2VSD9-F1
#
_entry.id   AF-A0A3D2VSD9-F1
#
_cell.length_a   1.000
_cell.length_b   1.000
_cell.length_c   1.000
_cell.angle_alpha   90.00
_cell.angle_beta   90.00
_cell.angle_gamma   90.00
#
_symmetry.space_group_name_H-M   'P 1'
#
loop_
_entity.id
_entity.type
_entity.pdbx_description
1 polymer ?
#
loop_
_entity_poly.entity_id
_entity_poly.type
_entity_poly.pdbx_seq_one_letter_code
_entity_poly.pdbx_strand_id
1 'polypeptide(L)'
;MYGGTLMQLLMPVACAWECYRREQPYGFYACLIWVGENLLNVARYMADARAHELPLVGGLDPDDFHDWTEILSRWGLLDQDTVLAFLVRAAAIALMVWALIRAWKTTGENV
;
A
#
# COMPACT_ATOMS: atom_id res chain seq x y z
N MET A 1 -7.45 -4.77 -15.05
CA MET A 1 -7.45 -6.17 -14.53
C MET A 1 -6.77 -6.12 -13.17
N TYR A 2 -7.53 -6.06 -12.08
CA TYR A 2 -7.06 -5.74 -10.71
C TYR A 2 -5.96 -6.65 -10.10
N GLY A 3 -5.46 -7.64 -10.83
CA GLY A 3 -4.72 -8.78 -10.30
C GLY A 3 -3.34 -8.45 -9.72
N GLY A 4 -2.59 -7.55 -10.36
CA GLY A 4 -1.20 -7.23 -9.97
C GLY A 4 -1.13 -6.52 -8.61
N THR A 5 -1.88 -5.44 -8.45
CA THR A 5 -1.89 -4.61 -7.23
C THR A 5 -2.61 -5.29 -6.06
N LEU A 6 -3.66 -6.06 -6.36
CA LEU A 6 -4.40 -6.80 -5.33
C LEU A 6 -3.56 -7.95 -4.77
N MET A 7 -2.86 -8.72 -5.60
CA MET A 7 -1.94 -9.77 -5.14
C MET A 7 -0.77 -9.20 -4.32
N GLN A 8 -0.25 -8.01 -4.70
CA GLN A 8 0.79 -7.29 -3.97
C GLN A 8 0.37 -6.91 -2.54
N LEU A 9 -0.91 -6.61 -2.30
CA LEU A 9 -1.44 -6.32 -0.96
C LEU A 9 -1.89 -7.60 -0.23
N LEU A 10 -2.39 -8.60 -0.95
CA LEU A 10 -2.89 -9.84 -0.34
C LEU A 10 -1.80 -10.65 0.36
N MET A 11 -0.61 -10.75 -0.24
CA MET A 11 0.52 -11.48 0.35
C MET A 11 0.98 -10.90 1.70
N PRO A 12 1.33 -9.59 1.82
CA PRO A 12 1.77 -9.02 3.09
C PRO A 12 0.66 -9.04 4.14
N VAL A 13 -0.62 -8.88 3.76
CA VAL A 13 -1.75 -8.97 4.69
C VAL A 13 -1.91 -10.41 5.21
N ALA A 14 -1.79 -11.43 4.35
CA ALA A 14 -1.84 -12.82 4.77
C ALA A 14 -0.67 -13.18 5.70
N CYS A 15 0.53 -12.69 5.42
CA CYS A 15 1.70 -12.86 6.30
C CYS A 15 1.49 -12.15 7.64
N ALA A 16 0.96 -10.92 7.64
CA ALA A 16 0.63 -10.21 8.87
C ALA A 16 -0.37 -11.01 9.72
N TRP A 17 -1.43 -11.54 9.10
CA TRP A 17 -2.43 -12.35 9.78
C TRP A 17 -1.82 -13.62 10.41
N GLU A 18 -0.96 -14.33 9.69
CA GLU A 18 -0.32 -15.53 10.21
C GLU A 18 0.67 -15.21 11.35
N CYS A 19 1.46 -14.14 11.24
CA CYS A 19 2.33 -13.69 12.34
C CYS A 19 1.53 -13.28 13.58
N TYR A 20 0.39 -12.62 13.40
CA TYR A 20 -0.53 -12.30 14.49
C TYR A 20 -1.06 -13.56 15.16
N ARG A 21 -1.52 -14.54 14.38
CA ARG A 21 -2.05 -15.83 14.86
C ARG A 21 -0.99 -16.65 15.61
N ARG A 22 0.28 -16.53 15.24
CA ARG A 22 1.41 -17.21 15.88
C ARG A 22 2.03 -16.43 17.04
N GLU A 23 1.43 -15.30 17.44
CA GLU A 23 1.95 -14.44 18.50
C GLU A 23 3.40 -14.00 18.24
N GLN A 24 3.74 -13.74 16.98
CA GLN A 24 5.06 -13.25 16.55
C GLN A 24 5.00 -11.72 16.33
N PRO A 25 5.18 -10.90 17.38
CA PRO A 25 4.95 -9.45 17.31
C PRO A 25 5.87 -8.77 16.29
N TYR A 26 7.16 -9.15 16.24
CA TYR A 26 8.10 -8.56 15.29
C TYR A 26 7.78 -8.91 13.83
N GLY A 27 7.38 -10.17 13.56
CA GLY A 27 6.95 -10.58 12.24
C GLY A 27 5.68 -9.84 11.79
N PHE A 28 4.75 -9.61 12.71
CA PHE A 28 3.55 -8.82 12.46
C PHE A 28 3.88 -7.38 12.08
N TYR A 29 4.73 -6.69 12.86
CA TYR A 29 5.12 -5.30 12.55
C TYR A 29 5.91 -5.19 11.24
N ALA A 30 6.77 -6.15 10.92
CA ALA A 30 7.48 -6.19 9.63
C ALA A 30 6.51 -6.33 8.45
N CYS A 31 5.49 -7.19 8.57
CA CYS A 31 4.46 -7.34 7.54
C CYS A 31 3.62 -6.07 7.38
N LEU A 32 3.32 -5.35 8.47
CA LEU A 32 2.60 -4.06 8.37
C LEU A 32 3.41 -2.97 7.69
N ILE A 33 4.72 -2.93 7.89
CA ILE A 33 5.61 -2.04 7.14
C ILE A 33 5.58 -2.40 5.66
N TRP A 34 5.59 -3.69 5.33
CA TRP A 34 5.46 -4.18 3.96
C TRP A 34 4.10 -3.81 3.33
N VAL A 35 2.99 -3.88 4.08
CA VAL A 35 1.69 -3.34 3.63
C VAL A 35 1.78 -1.84 3.35
N GLY A 36 2.41 -1.08 4.24
CA GLY A 36 2.63 0.36 4.06
C GLY A 36 3.40 0.69 2.79
N GLU A 37 4.47 -0.04 2.48
CA GLU A 37 5.25 0.14 1.25
C GLU A 37 4.40 -0.11 -0.01
N ASN A 38 3.57 -1.16 -0.01
CA ASN A 38 2.65 -1.42 -1.10
C ASN A 38 1.62 -0.28 -1.25
N LEU A 39 1.08 0.25 -0.15
CA LEU A 39 0.16 1.40 -0.19
C LEU A 39 0.84 2.67 -0.71
N LEU A 40 2.12 2.90 -0.43
CA LEU A 40 2.89 4.01 -1.00
C LEU A 40 3.05 3.87 -2.52
N ASN A 41 3.29 2.65 -3.00
CA ASN A 41 3.30 2.38 -4.44
C ASN A 41 1.93 2.64 -5.06
N VAL A 42 0.84 2.14 -4.45
CA VAL A 42 -0.53 2.43 -4.89
C VAL A 42 -0.82 3.94 -4.95
N ALA A 43 -0.43 4.69 -3.92
CA ALA A 43 -0.61 6.14 -3.89
C ALA A 43 0.14 6.84 -5.03
N ARG A 44 1.37 6.41 -5.36
CA ARG A 44 2.14 6.95 -6.47
C ARG A 44 1.41 6.74 -7.80
N TYR A 45 0.91 5.53 -8.04
CA TYR A 45 0.16 5.22 -9.26
C TYR A 45 -1.18 5.93 -9.33
N MET A 46 -1.87 6.08 -8.19
CA MET A 46 -3.12 6.84 -8.10
C MET A 46 -2.91 8.33 -8.43
N ALA A 47 -1.78 8.93 -8.01
CA ALA A 47 -1.45 10.31 -8.36
C ALA A 47 -1.09 10.50 -9.84
N ASP A 48 -0.64 9.44 -10.51
CA ASP A 48 -0.30 9.45 -11.94
C ASP A 48 -1.51 9.12 -12.84
N ALA A 49 -2.70 8.94 -12.26
CA ALA A 49 -3.90 8.54 -12.99
C ALA A 49 -4.30 9.55 -14.10
N ARG A 50 -3.98 10.84 -13.94
CA ARG A 50 -4.20 11.86 -15.00
C ARG A 50 -2.97 12.17 -15.84
N ALA A 51 -1.76 12.02 -15.30
CA ALA A 51 -0.52 12.45 -15.94
C ALA A 51 0.02 11.38 -16.91
N HIS A 52 -0.20 10.10 -16.62
CA HIS A 52 0.31 8.95 -17.41
C HIS A 52 1.82 9.06 -17.70
N GLU A 53 2.59 9.66 -16.79
CA GLU A 53 4.00 10.00 -17.03
C GLU A 53 4.96 8.88 -16.60
N LEU A 54 4.50 7.89 -15.83
CA LEU A 54 5.39 6.85 -15.29
C LEU A 54 5.66 5.72 -16.30
N PRO A 55 6.93 5.51 -16.72
CA PRO A 55 7.29 4.34 -17.51
C PRO A 55 7.19 3.06 -16.66
N LEU A 56 6.58 2.02 -17.21
CA LEU A 56 6.30 0.76 -16.54
C LEU A 56 7.61 0.06 -16.13
N VAL A 57 7.85 -0.07 -14.82
CA VAL A 57 8.90 -0.96 -14.31
C VAL A 57 8.39 -2.39 -14.43
N GLY A 58 8.80 -3.09 -15.50
CA GLY A 58 8.50 -4.51 -15.70
C GLY A 58 7.95 -4.91 -17.07
N GLY A 59 7.71 -3.96 -17.99
CA GLY A 59 7.21 -4.29 -19.33
C GLY A 59 5.80 -4.91 -19.36
N LEU A 60 5.03 -4.73 -18.29
CA LEU A 60 3.60 -5.06 -18.27
C LEU A 60 2.84 -4.03 -19.13
N ASP A 61 1.77 -4.48 -19.79
CA ASP A 61 0.98 -3.64 -20.71
C ASP A 61 0.47 -2.38 -19.98
N PRO A 62 0.45 -1.20 -20.65
CA PRO A 62 -0.10 0.04 -20.10
C PRO A 62 -1.51 -0.13 -19.53
N ASP A 63 -2.30 -1.03 -20.13
CA ASP A 63 -3.69 -1.33 -19.79
C ASP A 63 -3.89 -1.83 -18.35
N ASP A 64 -2.89 -2.42 -17.71
CA ASP A 64 -3.01 -2.92 -16.32
C ASP A 64 -2.90 -1.80 -15.26
N PHE A 65 -2.34 -0.64 -15.60
CA PHE A 65 -2.22 0.51 -14.69
C PHE A 65 -3.21 1.65 -14.98
N HIS A 66 -3.93 1.59 -16.11
CA HIS A 66 -5.05 2.49 -16.39
C HIS A 66 -6.31 2.20 -15.54
N ASP A 67 -6.30 1.13 -14.74
CA ASP A 67 -7.37 0.76 -13.80
C ASP A 67 -7.77 1.94 -12.89
N TRP A 68 -6.84 2.75 -12.35
CA TRP A 68 -7.20 3.89 -11.49
C TRP A 68 -7.84 5.04 -12.25
N THR A 69 -7.43 5.28 -13.51
CA THR A 69 -8.08 6.25 -14.38
C THR A 69 -9.53 5.83 -14.60
N GLU A 70 -9.75 4.55 -14.89
CA GLU A 70 -11.08 4.01 -15.14
C GLU A 70 -11.95 3.97 -13.87
N ILE A 71 -11.41 3.53 -12.72
CA ILE A 71 -12.12 3.51 -11.42
C ILE A 71 -12.52 4.93 -11.00
N LEU A 72 -11.57 5.87 -11.02
CA LEU A 72 -11.84 7.25 -10.60
C LEU A 72 -12.76 7.96 -11.59
N SER A 73 -12.65 7.68 -12.89
CA SER A 73 -13.58 8.19 -13.90
C SER A 73 -14.99 7.65 -13.69
N ARG A 74 -15.15 6.35 -13.42
CA ARG A 74 -16.45 5.72 -13.11
C ARG A 74 -17.08 6.31 -11.84
N TRP A 75 -16.28 6.74 -10.88
CA TRP A 75 -16.76 7.36 -9.64
C TRP A 75 -16.90 8.90 -9.74
N GLY A 76 -16.51 9.51 -10.87
CA GLY A 76 -16.48 10.96 -11.05
C GLY A 76 -15.47 11.68 -10.15
N LEU A 77 -14.46 10.96 -9.64
CA LEU A 77 -13.43 11.43 -8.72
C LEU A 77 -12.06 11.61 -9.39
N LEU A 78 -12.01 11.57 -10.72
CA LEU A 78 -10.75 11.70 -11.47
C LEU A 78 -10.00 12.99 -11.12
N ASP A 79 -10.73 14.08 -10.86
CA ASP A 79 -10.10 15.35 -10.45
C ASP A 79 -9.47 15.33 -9.06
N GLN A 80 -9.85 14.36 -8.23
CA GLN A 80 -9.40 14.19 -6.85
C GLN A 80 -8.33 13.08 -6.72
N ASP A 81 -7.85 12.50 -7.82
CA ASP A 81 -6.79 11.50 -7.86
C ASP A 81 -5.58 11.82 -6.95
N THR A 82 -5.11 13.07 -6.97
CA THR A 82 -3.99 13.57 -6.17
C THR A 82 -4.32 13.71 -4.69
N VAL A 83 -5.57 14.09 -4.35
CA VAL A 83 -6.05 14.17 -2.97
C VAL A 83 -6.20 12.78 -2.38
N LEU A 84 -6.79 11.85 -3.13
CA LEU A 84 -6.92 10.45 -2.74
C LEU A 84 -5.54 9.80 -2.60
N ALA A 85 -4.64 10.02 -3.55
CA ALA A 85 -3.26 9.56 -3.47
C ALA A 85 -2.55 10.11 -2.21
N PHE A 86 -2.75 11.38 -1.89
CA PHE A 86 -2.20 11.98 -0.68
C PHE A 86 -2.77 11.32 0.59
N LEU A 87 -4.08 11.07 0.65
CA LEU A 87 -4.71 10.39 1.77
C LEU A 87 -4.18 8.96 1.96
N VAL A 88 -4.06 8.20 0.87
CA VAL A 88 -3.50 6.84 0.89
C VAL A 88 -2.04 6.87 1.36
N ARG A 89 -1.25 7.84 0.86
CA ARG A 89 0.14 8.04 1.28
C ARG A 89 0.25 8.40 2.76
N ALA A 90 -0.60 9.29 3.25
CA ALA A 90 -0.62 9.71 4.65
C ALA A 90 -1.01 8.52 5.56
N ALA A 91 -2.02 7.74 5.18
CA ALA A 91 -2.42 6.54 5.89
C ALA A 91 -1.31 5.49 5.94
N ALA A 92 -0.61 5.26 4.82
CA ALA A 92 0.53 4.34 4.75
C ALA A 92 1.66 4.76 5.70
N ILE A 93 2.04 6.06 5.69
CA ILE A 93 3.07 6.58 6.59
C ILE A 93 2.64 6.45 8.05
N ALA A 94 1.39 6.79 8.37
CA ALA A 94 0.86 6.68 9.72
C ALA A 94 0.90 5.23 10.23
N LEU A 95 0.54 4.26 9.38
CA LEU A 95 0.61 2.83 9.68
C LEU A 95 2.06 2.39 9.97
N MET A 96 3.01 2.78 9.12
CA MET A 96 4.43 2.44 9.31
C MET A 96 5.00 3.05 10.59
N VAL A 97 4.71 4.33 10.87
CA VAL A 97 5.14 5.01 12.10
C VAL A 97 4.54 4.32 13.32
N TRP A 98 3.25 4.00 13.29
CA TRP A 98 2.61 3.25 14.37
C TRP A 98 3.26 1.89 14.58
N ALA A 99 3.51 1.12 13.51
CA ALA A 99 4.15 -0.18 13.58
C ALA A 99 5.57 -0.10 14.19
N LEU A 100 6.36 0.91 13.83
CA LEU A 100 7.69 1.15 14.40
C LEU A 100 7.63 1.52 15.88
N ILE A 101 6.72 2.41 16.29
CA ILE A 101 6.53 2.79 17.70
C ILE A 101 6.15 1.56 18.53
N ARG A 102 5.24 0.72 18.00
CA ARG A 102 4.79 -0.50 18.68
C ARG A 102 5.92 -1.52 18.77
N ALA A 103 6.68 -1.74 17.69
CA ALA A 103 7.84 -2.61 17.71
C ALA A 103 8.87 -2.17 18.78
N TRP A 104 9.18 -0.88 18.84
CA TRP A 104 10.11 -0.33 19.84
C TRP A 104 9.66 -0.53 21.29
N LYS A 105 8.37 -0.31 21.57
CA LYS A 105 7.80 -0.55 22.91
C LYS A 105 7.86 -2.03 23.30
N THR A 106 7.62 -2.92 22.34
CA THR A 106 7.67 -4.37 22.58
C THR A 106 9.08 -4.83 22.94
N THR A 107 10.13 -4.19 22.40
CA THR A 107 11.51 -4.46 22.80
C THR A 107 11.80 -4.05 24.25
N GLY A 108 11.24 -2.91 24.70
CA GLY A 108 11.46 -2.39 26.07
C GLY A 108 10.77 -3.17 27.18
N GLU A 109 9.72 -3.95 26.86
CA GLU A 109 9.04 -4.84 27.82
C GLU A 109 9.76 -6.18 28.02
N ASN A 110 10.70 -6.53 27.13
CA ASN A 110 11.43 -7.80 27.13
C ASN A 110 12.86 -7.69 27.70
N VAL A 111 13.21 -6.57 28.35
CA VAL A 111 14.50 -6.30 29.01
C VAL A 111 14.27 -6.09 30.50
#